data_AF-A0A959JAD9-F1
#
_entry.id   AF-A0A959JAD9-F1
#
_cell.length_a   1.000
_cell.length_b   1.000
_cell.length_c   1.000
_cell.angle_alpha   90.00
_cell.angle_beta   90.00
_cell.angle_gamma   90.00
#
_symmetry.space_group_name_H-M   'P 1'
#
loop_
_entity.id
_entity.type
_entity.pdbx_description
1 polymer ?
#
loop_
_entity_poly.entity_id
_entity_poly.type
_entity_poly.pdbx_seq_one_letter_code
_entity_poly.pdbx_strand_id
1 'polypeptide(L)'
;MLSVNQLQTPQVLVDQLILEWNIKHLQEIADLNQVKLRPHIKTHKSVEIFRMQESAGAVGITASKPAEALPFLEAGVKSITLAYPVIDER
;
A
#
# COMPACT_ATOMS: atom_id res chain seq x y z
N MET A 1 -15.87 -14.79 -14.90
CA MET A 1 -14.42 -14.59 -14.67
C MET A 1 -13.66 -15.37 -15.73
N LEU A 2 -12.61 -14.78 -16.31
CA LEU A 2 -11.65 -15.52 -17.14
C LEU A 2 -10.85 -16.45 -16.23
N SER A 3 -10.57 -17.68 -16.69
CA SER A 3 -9.59 -18.56 -16.04
C SER A 3 -8.19 -17.94 -16.16
N VAL A 4 -7.32 -18.17 -15.18
CA VAL A 4 -5.92 -17.73 -15.21
C VAL A 4 -5.22 -18.15 -16.51
N ASN A 5 -5.55 -19.34 -17.02
CA ASN A 5 -4.98 -19.87 -18.26
C ASN A 5 -5.45 -19.15 -19.54
N GLN A 6 -6.43 -18.26 -19.45
CA GLN A 6 -6.97 -17.49 -20.57
C GLN A 6 -6.38 -16.06 -20.64
N LEU A 7 -5.55 -15.68 -19.68
CA LEU A 7 -4.93 -14.36 -19.64
C LEU A 7 -3.75 -14.27 -20.61
N GLN A 8 -3.67 -13.17 -21.35
CA GLN A 8 -2.57 -12.89 -22.27
C GLN A 8 -1.31 -12.55 -21.47
N THR A 9 -0.27 -13.36 -21.57
CA THR A 9 1.00 -13.14 -20.85
C THR A 9 1.91 -12.12 -21.55
N PRO A 10 2.68 -11.29 -20.81
CA PRO A 10 2.84 -11.29 -19.35
C PRO A 10 1.79 -10.44 -18.63
N GLN A 11 1.36 -10.92 -17.46
CA GLN A 11 0.51 -10.18 -16.51
C GLN A 11 1.03 -10.39 -15.10
N VAL A 12 0.84 -9.39 -14.25
CA VAL A 12 1.07 -9.52 -12.80
C VAL A 12 -0.27 -9.88 -12.17
N LEU A 13 -0.31 -11.01 -11.45
CA LEU A 13 -1.49 -11.47 -10.73
C LEU A 13 -1.22 -11.38 -9.23
N VAL A 14 -2.23 -10.95 -8.48
CA VAL A 14 -2.22 -10.92 -7.03
C VAL A 14 -3.35 -11.82 -6.54
N ASP A 15 -3.01 -12.79 -5.69
CA ASP A 15 -4.01 -13.61 -5.02
C ASP A 15 -4.72 -12.75 -3.96
N GLN A 16 -6.00 -12.49 -4.20
CA GLN A 16 -6.79 -11.60 -3.36
C GLN A 16 -6.99 -12.14 -1.93
N LEU A 17 -7.19 -13.45 -1.77
CA LEU A 17 -7.41 -14.04 -0.45
C LEU A 17 -6.15 -13.95 0.41
N ILE A 18 -4.99 -14.20 -0.21
CA ILE A 18 -3.69 -14.06 0.47
C ILE A 18 -3.41 -12.59 0.80
N LEU A 19 -3.72 -11.66 -0.11
CA LEU A 19 -3.56 -10.22 0.12
C LEU A 19 -4.40 -9.76 1.32
N GLU A 20 -5.69 -10.09 1.34
CA GLU A 20 -6.62 -9.73 2.41
C GLU A 20 -6.18 -10.32 3.75
N TRP A 21 -5.77 -11.59 3.77
CA TRP A 21 -5.24 -12.23 4.97
C TRP A 21 -3.99 -11.50 5.50
N ASN A 22 -3.03 -11.17 4.63
CA ASN A 22 -1.82 -10.46 5.02
C ASN A 22 -2.11 -9.06 5.58
N ILE A 23 -3.03 -8.32 4.96
CA ILE A 23 -3.43 -6.98 5.41
C ILE A 23 -4.03 -7.08 6.82
N LYS A 24 -4.99 -7.98 7.00
CA LYS A 24 -5.66 -8.19 8.30
C LYS A 24 -4.66 -8.61 9.36
N HIS A 25 -3.83 -9.60 9.06
CA HIS A 25 -2.86 -10.15 10.01
C HIS A 25 -1.87 -9.09 10.51
N LEU A 26 -1.32 -8.26 9.61
CA LEU A 26 -0.37 -7.22 10.02
C LEU A 26 -1.04 -6.11 10.82
N GLN A 27 -2.29 -5.78 10.50
CA GLN A 27 -3.06 -4.81 11.28
C GLN A 27 -3.36 -5.34 12.68
N GLU A 28 -3.77 -6.61 12.82
CA GLU A 28 -3.98 -7.25 14.13
C GLU A 28 -2.71 -7.22 14.99
N ILE A 29 -1.53 -7.46 14.39
CA ILE A 29 -0.25 -7.34 15.11
C ILE A 29 -0.04 -5.91 15.62
N ALA A 30 -0.33 -4.89 14.80
CA ALA A 30 -0.19 -3.50 15.22
C ALA A 30 -1.16 -3.14 16.35
N ASP A 31 -2.41 -3.57 16.24
CA ASP A 31 -3.45 -3.32 17.23
C ASP A 31 -3.13 -3.98 18.58
N LEU A 32 -2.68 -5.24 18.57
CA LEU A 32 -2.24 -5.98 19.75
C LEU A 32 -1.09 -5.29 20.50
N ASN A 33 -0.20 -4.63 19.76
CA ASN A 33 0.94 -3.90 20.32
C ASN A 33 0.63 -2.41 20.58
N GLN A 34 -0.62 -1.97 20.38
CA GLN A 34 -1.07 -0.59 20.58
C GLN A 34 -0.26 0.44 19.77
N VAL A 35 0.18 0.05 18.57
CA VAL A 35 0.91 0.94 17.65
C VAL A 35 0.10 1.20 16.40
N LYS A 36 0.37 2.35 15.78
CA LYS A 36 -0.26 2.75 14.53
C LYS A 36 0.50 2.17 13.34
N LEU A 37 -0.17 1.36 12.52
CA LEU A 37 0.40 0.83 11.28
C LEU A 37 0.40 1.87 10.17
N ARG A 38 1.56 2.15 9.59
CA ARG A 38 1.73 3.00 8.41
C ARG A 38 2.42 2.21 7.30
N PRO A 39 1.68 1.54 6.41
CA PRO A 39 2.24 0.66 5.38
C PRO A 39 3.12 1.42 4.40
N HIS A 40 4.14 0.74 3.88
CA HIS A 40 5.01 1.29 2.85
C HIS A 40 4.52 0.90 1.45
N ILE A 41 4.16 1.89 0.63
CA ILE A 41 3.54 1.67 -0.69
C ILE A 41 4.50 1.25 -1.80
N LYS A 42 5.83 1.20 -1.55
CA LYS A 42 6.83 0.91 -2.58
C LYS A 42 6.62 -0.45 -3.25
N THR A 43 6.02 -1.39 -2.51
CA THR A 43 5.79 -2.77 -2.97
C THR A 43 4.70 -2.82 -4.04
N HIS A 44 3.58 -2.13 -3.83
CA HIS A 44 2.39 -2.31 -4.68
C HIS A 44 2.02 -1.07 -5.50
N LYS A 45 2.34 0.14 -5.03
CA LYS A 45 2.03 1.42 -5.71
C LYS A 45 0.56 1.57 -6.16
N SER A 46 -0.33 0.82 -5.52
CA SER A 46 -1.77 0.77 -5.82
C SER A 46 -2.57 1.45 -4.72
N VAL A 47 -3.38 2.44 -5.12
CA VAL A 47 -4.34 3.13 -4.25
C VAL A 47 -5.38 2.15 -3.72
N GLU A 48 -5.84 1.22 -4.57
CA GLU A 48 -6.84 0.20 -4.19
C GLU A 48 -6.35 -0.68 -3.03
N ILE A 49 -5.11 -1.17 -3.12
CA ILE A 49 -4.52 -1.97 -2.04
C ILE A 49 -4.36 -1.14 -0.76
N PHE A 50 -4.02 0.15 -0.88
CA PHE A 50 -4.01 1.02 0.30
C PHE A 50 -5.40 1.24 0.89
N ARG A 51 -6.47 1.32 0.09
CA ARG A 51 -7.84 1.41 0.64
C ARG A 51 -8.24 0.19 1.44
N MET A 52 -7.79 -1.00 1.02
CA MET A 52 -7.96 -2.22 1.81
C MET A 52 -7.23 -2.12 3.15
N GLN A 53 -5.98 -1.63 3.15
CA GLN A 53 -5.20 -1.39 4.37
C GLN A 53 -5.82 -0.32 5.28
N GLU A 54 -6.27 0.78 4.72
CA GLU A 54 -6.94 1.88 5.42
C GLU A 54 -8.24 1.41 6.06
N SER A 55 -9.03 0.61 5.33
CA SER A 55 -10.27 0.00 5.84
C SER A 55 -10.00 -0.99 6.98
N ALA A 56 -8.82 -1.64 6.99
CA ALA A 56 -8.42 -2.51 8.09
C ALA A 56 -7.99 -1.72 9.35
N GLY A 57 -7.52 -0.48 9.20
CA GLY A 57 -7.10 0.37 10.32
C GLY A 57 -5.77 1.10 10.13
N ALA A 58 -5.11 0.95 8.97
CA ALA A 58 -3.85 1.62 8.70
C ALA A 58 -4.01 3.15 8.68
N VAL A 59 -3.00 3.87 9.17
CA VAL A 59 -3.00 5.34 9.23
C VAL A 59 -2.04 5.96 8.24
N GLY A 60 -2.56 6.29 7.06
CA GLY A 60 -1.77 6.90 5.99
C GLY A 60 -0.67 5.96 5.46
N ILE A 61 0.29 6.51 4.73
CA ILE A 61 1.29 5.72 4.00
C ILE A 61 2.72 6.18 4.24
N THR A 62 3.66 5.31 3.88
CA THR A 62 5.09 5.62 3.71
C THR A 62 5.49 5.43 2.24
N ALA A 63 6.14 6.42 1.63
CA ALA A 63 6.63 6.40 0.26
C ALA A 63 8.16 6.55 0.21
N SER A 64 8.80 6.00 -0.84
CA SER A 64 10.25 6.12 -1.04
C SER A 64 10.63 7.26 -1.98
N LYS A 65 9.69 7.80 -2.76
CA LYS A 65 9.90 8.95 -3.63
C LYS A 65 8.65 9.83 -3.67
N PRO A 66 8.77 11.16 -3.83
CA PRO A 66 7.60 12.04 -3.98
C PRO A 66 6.66 11.62 -5.12
N ALA A 67 7.22 11.19 -6.26
CA ALA A 67 6.43 10.73 -7.40
C ALA A 67 5.56 9.49 -7.10
N GLU A 68 5.95 8.65 -6.14
CA GLU A 68 5.15 7.49 -5.72
C GLU A 68 4.01 7.90 -4.78
N ALA A 69 4.19 8.98 -4.02
CA ALA A 69 3.17 9.51 -3.11
C ALA A 69 2.08 10.30 -3.83
N LEU A 70 2.40 10.91 -4.99
CA LEU A 70 1.50 11.81 -5.70
C LEU A 70 0.13 11.19 -6.04
N PRO A 71 0.02 9.97 -6.61
CA PRO A 71 -1.29 9.37 -6.89
C PRO A 71 -2.13 9.13 -5.62
N PHE A 72 -1.49 8.90 -4.48
CA PHE A 72 -2.17 8.71 -3.20
C PHE A 72 -2.65 10.05 -2.62
N LEU A 73 -1.86 11.12 -2.78
CA LEU A 73 -2.30 12.49 -2.45
C LEU A 73 -3.53 12.88 -3.26
N GLU A 74 -3.50 12.63 -4.57
CA GLU A 74 -4.62 12.92 -5.48
C GLU A 74 -5.86 12.08 -5.15
N ALA A 75 -5.67 10.84 -4.69
CA ALA A 75 -6.73 10.02 -4.14
C ALA A 75 -7.25 10.50 -2.76
N GLY A 76 -6.64 11.51 -2.15
CA GLY A 76 -7.08 12.10 -0.88
C GLY A 76 -6.43 11.53 0.37
N VAL A 77 -5.34 10.76 0.25
CA VAL A 77 -4.54 10.30 1.40
C VAL A 77 -3.76 11.48 1.98
N LYS A 78 -4.18 11.97 3.15
CA LYS A 78 -3.63 13.21 3.73
C LYS A 78 -2.35 13.03 4.54
N SER A 79 -2.09 11.80 5.01
CA SER A 79 -0.99 11.53 5.92
C SER A 79 0.05 10.66 5.23
N ILE A 80 1.18 11.26 4.85
CA ILE A 80 2.24 10.61 4.07
C ILE A 80 3.59 10.88 4.72
N THR A 81 4.34 9.81 4.96
CA THR A 81 5.76 9.88 5.33
C THR A 81 6.60 9.62 4.10
N LEU A 82 7.52 10.53 3.77
CA LEU A 82 8.55 10.26 2.77
C LEU A 82 9.78 9.66 3.49
N ALA A 83 9.97 8.35 3.38
CA ALA A 83 11.10 7.62 3.98
C ALA A 83 12.32 7.64 3.07
N TYR A 84 12.71 8.83 2.63
CA TYR A 84 13.88 9.06 1.79
C TYR A 84 14.44 10.47 2.04
N PRO A 85 15.77 10.64 2.14
CA PRO A 85 16.37 11.96 2.28
C PRO A 85 16.04 12.84 1.07
N VAL A 86 15.49 14.03 1.31
CA VAL A 86 15.34 15.02 0.24
C VAL A 86 16.70 15.67 0.03
N ILE A 87 17.28 15.43 -1.15
CA ILE A 87 18.56 16.02 -1.55
C ILE A 87 18.23 17.12 -2.56
N ASP A 88 18.82 18.29 -2.33
CA ASP A 88 18.75 19.46 -3.20
C ASP A 88 20.18 19.85 -3.56
N GLU A 89 20.44 20.23 -4.81
CA GLU A 89 21.77 20.59 -5.31
C GLU A 89 22.11 22.07 -5.05
N ARG A 90 21.17 22.84 -4.47
CA ARG A 90 21.34 24.25 -4.10
C ARG A 90 22.20 24.47 -2.86
#